data_AF-A0A6G8QDW8-F1
#
_entry.id   AF-A0A6G8QDW8-F1
#
_cell.length_a   1.000
_cell.length_b   1.000
_cell.length_c   1.000
_cell.angle_alpha   90.00
_cell.angle_beta   90.00
_cell.angle_gamma   90.00
#
_symmetry.space_group_name_H-M   'P 1'
#
loop_
_entity.id
_entity.type
_entity.pdbx_description
1 polymer ?
#
loop_
_entity_poly.entity_id
_entity_poly.type
_entity_poly.pdbx_seq_one_letter_code
_entity_poly.pdbx_strand_id
1 'polypeptide(L)'
;MVANGGRGEAMVREQKAQLVKAARMYAMTQKAGVPEPMDVTGLAVAAFEDMQLREAMLFVRMNEQNIKDLAWAFGNSNSAEEFEQRIKEIKTLPNRDEPGR
;
A
#
# COMPACT_ATOMS: atom_id res chain seq x y z
N MET A 1 11.99 31.18 -16.57
CA MET A 1 11.69 29.74 -16.74
C MET A 1 12.15 28.98 -15.49
N VAL A 2 11.34 28.92 -14.44
CA VAL A 2 11.59 28.07 -13.25
C VAL A 2 10.22 27.76 -12.63
N ALA A 3 9.78 26.49 -12.65
CA ALA A 3 8.75 25.89 -11.75
C ALA A 3 8.30 24.48 -12.23
N ASN A 4 9.23 23.61 -12.65
CA ASN A 4 8.90 22.23 -13.02
C ASN A 4 9.33 21.19 -11.96
N GLY A 5 10.29 21.51 -11.07
CA GLY A 5 10.74 20.59 -10.02
C GLY A 5 9.72 20.36 -8.89
N GLY A 6 9.12 21.44 -8.37
CA GLY A 6 8.24 21.35 -7.19
C GLY A 6 6.93 20.59 -7.40
N ARG A 7 6.37 20.63 -8.62
CA ARG A 7 5.12 19.89 -8.95
C ARG A 7 5.35 18.39 -9.05
N GLY A 8 6.46 17.95 -9.64
CA GLY A 8 6.81 16.53 -9.73
C GLY A 8 7.03 15.90 -8.35
N GLU A 9 7.75 16.59 -7.47
CA GLU A 9 7.98 16.09 -6.11
C GLU A 9 6.70 16.02 -5.27
N ALA A 10 5.80 16.99 -5.41
CA ALA A 10 4.51 16.97 -4.72
C ALA A 10 3.68 15.75 -5.16
N MET A 11 3.63 15.47 -6.46
CA MET A 11 2.94 14.31 -7.00
C MET A 11 3.53 12.99 -6.47
N VAL A 12 4.86 12.87 -6.42
CA VAL A 12 5.52 11.67 -5.86
C VAL A 12 5.22 11.51 -4.37
N ARG A 13 5.19 12.59 -3.60
CA ARG A 13 4.83 12.56 -2.17
C ARG A 13 3.38 12.11 -1.98
N GLU A 14 2.46 12.63 -2.77
CA GLU A 14 1.04 12.25 -2.78
C GLU A 14 0.88 10.74 -3.04
N GLN A 15 1.53 10.24 -4.10
CA GLN A 15 1.47 8.82 -4.47
C GLN A 15 2.02 7.91 -3.36
N LYS A 16 3.11 8.31 -2.70
CA LYS A 16 3.65 7.58 -1.54
C LYS A 16 2.67 7.57 -0.37
N ALA A 17 1.98 8.68 -0.11
CA ALA A 17 0.98 8.77 0.94
C ALA A 17 -0.22 7.87 0.64
N GLN A 18 -0.73 7.89 -0.59
CA GLN A 18 -1.81 7.02 -1.05
C GLN A 18 -1.45 5.54 -0.89
N LEU A 19 -0.20 5.16 -1.21
CA LEU A 19 0.26 3.77 -1.05
C LEU A 19 0.22 3.31 0.41
N VAL A 20 0.70 4.16 1.33
CA VAL A 20 0.69 3.86 2.77
C VAL A 20 -0.75 3.73 3.30
N LYS A 21 -1.66 4.61 2.84
CA LYS A 21 -3.07 4.55 3.24
C LYS A 21 -3.76 3.31 2.69
N ALA A 22 -3.54 2.96 1.43
CA ALA A 22 -4.06 1.74 0.82
C ALA A 22 -3.57 0.49 1.58
N ALA A 23 -2.29 0.43 1.96
CA ALA A 23 -1.75 -0.65 2.76
C ALA A 23 -2.42 -0.78 4.14
N ARG A 24 -2.70 0.33 4.82
CA ARG A 24 -3.43 0.33 6.10
C ARG A 24 -4.87 -0.15 5.92
N MET A 25 -5.56 0.34 4.89
CA MET A 25 -6.92 -0.09 4.55
C MET A 25 -6.95 -1.60 4.27
N TYR A 26 -6.01 -2.09 3.47
CA TYR A 26 -5.86 -3.52 3.19
C TYR A 26 -5.60 -4.33 4.46
N ALA A 27 -4.67 -3.91 5.32
CA ALA A 27 -4.42 -4.58 6.59
C ALA A 27 -5.68 -4.66 7.48
N MET A 28 -6.48 -3.59 7.53
CA MET A 28 -7.77 -3.59 8.24
C MET A 28 -8.77 -4.58 7.62
N THR A 29 -8.87 -4.63 6.29
CA THR A 29 -9.78 -5.57 5.59
C THR A 29 -9.40 -7.03 5.84
N GLN A 30 -8.09 -7.34 5.84
CA GLN A 30 -7.59 -8.67 6.19
C GLN A 30 -7.93 -9.05 7.63
N LYS A 31 -7.69 -8.13 8.59
CA LYS A 31 -8.02 -8.35 9.99
C LYS A 31 -9.53 -8.58 10.22
N ALA A 32 -10.37 -7.92 9.43
CA ALA A 32 -11.82 -8.05 9.50
C ALA A 32 -12.37 -9.28 8.76
N GLY A 33 -11.53 -10.06 8.07
CA GLY A 33 -11.97 -11.24 7.31
C GLY A 33 -12.88 -10.88 6.13
N VAL A 34 -12.70 -9.69 5.55
CA VAL A 34 -13.50 -9.21 4.42
C VAL A 34 -13.19 -10.03 3.17
N PRO A 35 -14.20 -10.53 2.43
CA PRO A 35 -13.97 -11.21 1.15
C PRO A 35 -13.41 -10.22 0.12
N GLU A 36 -12.53 -10.71 -0.76
CA GLU A 36 -11.86 -9.88 -1.78
C GLU A 36 -11.22 -8.59 -1.20
N PRO A 37 -10.28 -8.72 -0.24
CA PRO A 37 -9.74 -7.58 0.50
C PRO A 37 -9.09 -6.52 -0.40
N MET A 38 -8.56 -6.92 -1.56
CA MET A 38 -7.95 -6.00 -2.52
C MET A 38 -8.99 -5.13 -3.23
N ASP A 39 -10.11 -5.71 -3.67
CA ASP A 39 -11.18 -4.97 -4.33
C ASP A 39 -11.87 -4.01 -3.34
N VAL A 40 -12.07 -4.45 -2.09
CA VAL A 40 -12.61 -3.58 -1.03
C VAL A 40 -11.62 -2.45 -0.69
N THR A 41 -10.32 -2.72 -0.72
CA THR A 41 -9.31 -1.66 -0.58
C THR A 41 -9.40 -0.65 -1.73
N GLY A 42 -9.60 -1.09 -2.97
CA GLY A 42 -9.82 -0.19 -4.10
C GLY A 42 -11.05 0.71 -3.95
N LEU A 43 -12.17 0.15 -3.46
CA LEU A 43 -13.37 0.91 -3.12
C LEU A 43 -13.10 1.93 -2.00
N ALA A 44 -12.38 1.53 -0.95
CA ALA A 44 -12.03 2.41 0.16
C ALA A 44 -11.11 3.56 -0.29
N VAL A 45 -10.10 3.28 -1.11
CA VAL A 45 -9.22 4.31 -1.68
C VAL A 45 -10.02 5.30 -2.53
N ALA A 46 -10.94 4.82 -3.37
CA ALA A 46 -11.81 5.70 -4.15
C ALA A 46 -12.64 6.64 -3.25
N ALA A 47 -13.18 6.10 -2.15
CA ALA A 47 -14.03 6.85 -1.24
C ALA A 47 -13.27 7.83 -0.33
N PHE A 48 -12.04 7.51 0.08
CA PHE A 48 -11.30 8.29 1.08
C PHE A 48 -10.21 9.19 0.51
N GLU A 49 -9.71 8.93 -0.70
CA GLU A 49 -8.63 9.70 -1.34
C GLU A 49 -9.14 10.61 -2.47
N ASP A 50 -10.45 10.84 -2.57
CA ASP A 50 -11.10 11.62 -3.64
C ASP A 50 -10.67 11.20 -5.05
N MET A 51 -10.41 9.90 -5.22
CA MET A 51 -9.94 9.31 -6.47
C MET A 51 -11.11 8.67 -7.22
N GLN A 52 -11.15 8.81 -8.55
CA GLN A 52 -12.18 8.11 -9.33
C GLN A 52 -12.04 6.60 -9.16
N LEU A 53 -13.16 5.88 -9.07
CA LEU A 53 -13.14 4.43 -8.82
C LEU A 53 -12.22 3.66 -9.77
N ARG A 54 -12.28 3.97 -11.07
CA ARG A 54 -11.42 3.32 -12.06
C ARG A 54 -9.93 3.55 -11.79
N GLU A 55 -9.58 4.77 -11.40
CA GLU A 55 -8.20 5.15 -11.07
C GLU A 55 -7.74 4.44 -9.79
N ALA A 56 -8.59 4.39 -8.75
CA ALA A 56 -8.30 3.68 -7.51
C ALA A 56 -8.09 2.17 -7.72
N MET A 57 -8.93 1.54 -8.54
CA MET A 57 -8.77 0.12 -8.88
C MET A 57 -7.46 -0.14 -9.65
N LEU A 58 -7.09 0.74 -10.58
CA LEU A 58 -5.82 0.64 -11.28
C LEU A 58 -4.64 0.86 -10.33
N PHE A 59 -4.72 1.87 -9.47
CA PHE A 59 -3.70 2.20 -8.48
C PHE A 59 -3.40 1.01 -7.58
N VAL A 60 -4.44 0.42 -6.99
CA VAL A 60 -4.31 -0.72 -6.08
C VAL A 60 -3.73 -1.94 -6.80
N ARG A 61 -4.21 -2.26 -8.01
CA ARG A 61 -3.69 -3.40 -8.80
C ARG A 61 -2.24 -3.23 -9.20
N MET A 62 -1.83 -2.04 -9.66
CA MET A 62 -0.43 -1.79 -10.03
C MET A 62 0.52 -1.79 -8.84
N ASN A 63 0.00 -1.64 -7.62
CA ASN A 63 0.79 -1.60 -6.39
C ASN A 63 0.49 -2.78 -5.46
N GLU A 64 -0.16 -3.84 -5.95
CA GLU A 64 -0.69 -4.94 -5.13
C GLU A 64 0.39 -5.54 -4.22
N GLN A 65 1.57 -5.84 -4.75
CA GLN A 65 2.66 -6.41 -3.96
C GLN A 65 3.15 -5.42 -2.89
N ASN A 66 3.36 -4.16 -3.25
CA ASN A 66 3.78 -3.12 -2.29
C ASN A 66 2.74 -2.95 -1.17
N ILE A 67 1.45 -3.00 -1.49
CA ILE A 67 0.34 -2.92 -0.54
C ILE A 67 0.37 -4.12 0.41
N LYS A 68 0.52 -5.34 -0.13
CA LYS A 68 0.61 -6.58 0.68
C LYS A 68 1.83 -6.57 1.61
N ASP A 69 2.98 -6.14 1.11
CA ASP A 69 4.22 -6.08 1.89
C ASP A 69 4.11 -5.06 3.03
N LEU A 70 3.64 -3.85 2.74
CA LEU A 70 3.41 -2.82 3.75
C LEU A 70 2.35 -3.26 4.77
N ALA A 71 1.27 -3.90 4.32
CA ALA A 71 0.22 -4.41 5.20
C ALA A 71 0.74 -5.52 6.12
N TRP A 72 1.59 -6.42 5.61
CA TRP A 72 2.27 -7.41 6.43
C TRP A 72 3.16 -6.73 7.49
N ALA A 73 3.94 -5.72 7.11
CA ALA A 73 4.75 -4.96 8.06
C ALA A 73 3.87 -4.32 9.16
N PHE A 74 2.75 -3.68 8.78
CA PHE A 74 1.80 -3.12 9.75
C PHE A 74 1.21 -4.17 10.69
N GLY A 75 0.88 -5.37 10.19
CA GLY A 75 0.34 -6.45 11.01
C GLY A 75 1.36 -7.11 11.94
N ASN A 76 2.67 -6.95 11.67
CA ASN A 76 3.77 -7.60 12.39
C ASN A 76 4.66 -6.59 13.14
N SER A 77 4.11 -5.43 13.49
CA SER A 77 4.83 -4.37 14.20
C SER A 77 3.93 -3.68 15.21
N ASN A 78 4.44 -3.48 16.42
CA ASN A 78 3.78 -2.77 17.52
C ASN A 78 4.41 -1.40 17.79
N SER A 79 5.52 -1.07 17.12
CA SER A 79 6.17 0.24 17.18
C SER A 79 6.66 0.70 15.80
N ALA A 80 7.07 1.96 15.71
CA ALA A 80 7.65 2.53 14.49
C ALA A 80 9.00 1.87 14.14
N GLU A 81 9.80 1.56 15.16
CA GLU A 81 11.11 0.90 15.02
C GLU A 81 10.94 -0.53 14.51
N GLU A 82 9.97 -1.28 15.06
CA GLU A 82 9.62 -2.62 14.57
C GLU A 82 9.16 -2.55 13.12
N PHE A 83 8.31 -1.58 12.77
CA PHE A 83 7.85 -1.39 11.39
C PHE A 83 9.03 -1.13 10.44
N GLU A 84 9.94 -0.23 10.78
CA GLU A 84 11.12 0.04 9.96
C GLU A 84 11.97 -1.23 9.75
N GLN A 85 12.14 -2.03 10.81
CA GLN A 85 12.85 -3.29 10.73
C GLN A 85 12.15 -4.29 9.79
N ARG A 86 10.81 -4.43 9.87
CA ARG A 86 10.03 -5.27 8.94
C ARG A 86 10.15 -4.83 7.49
N ILE A 87 10.18 -3.52 7.23
CA ILE A 87 10.37 -2.98 5.87
C ILE A 87 11.75 -3.34 5.31
N LYS A 88 12.81 -3.33 6.14
CA LYS A 88 14.14 -3.76 5.73
C LYS A 88 14.17 -5.25 5.40
N GLU A 89 13.48 -6.07 6.20
CA GLU A 89 13.37 -7.51 5.99
C GLU A 89 12.68 -7.85 4.66
N ILE A 90 11.62 -7.14 4.29
CA ILE A 90 10.90 -7.35 3.02
C ILE A 90 11.84 -7.32 1.80
N LYS A 91 12.83 -6.43 1.78
CA LYS A 91 13.82 -6.34 0.68
C LYS A 91 14.72 -7.58 0.56
N THR A 92 14.76 -8.41 1.59
CA THR A 92 15.62 -9.60 1.68
C THR A 92 14.84 -10.90 1.63
N LEU A 93 13.50 -10.84 1.63
CA LEU A 93 12.68 -12.03 1.51
C LEU A 93 12.69 -12.52 0.05
N PRO A 94 12.91 -13.83 -0.21
CA PRO A 94 12.61 -14.39 -1.52
C PRO A 94 11.12 -14.15 -1.82
N ASN A 95 10.80 -13.92 -3.10
CA ASN A 95 9.42 -13.68 -3.56
C ASN A 95 8.47 -14.66 -2.87
N ARG A 96 7.51 -14.13 -2.11
CA ARG A 96 6.53 -14.92 -1.32
C ARG A 96 5.53 -15.71 -2.18
N ASP A 97 5.68 -15.65 -3.51
CA ASP A 97 4.84 -16.35 -4.48
C ASP A 97 5.42 -17.71 -4.93
N GLU A 98 6.44 -18.26 -4.26
CA GLU A 98 6.82 -19.67 -4.46
C GLU A 98 6.01 -20.58 -3.52
N PRO A 99 5.09 -21.42 -4.04
CA PRO A 99 4.49 -22.48 -3.25
C PRO A 99 5.51 -23.61 -3.13
N GLY A 100 6.07 -23.81 -1.93
CA GLY A 100 6.79 -25.06 -1.63
C GLY A 100 7.88 -24.98 -0.56
N ARG A 101 7.49 -25.25 0.68
CA ARG A 101 8.18 -26.24 1.53
C ARG A 101 7.16 -27.05 2.31
#